data_AF-A0A7W3VJE6-F1
#
_entry.id   AF-A0A7W3VJE6-F1
#
_cell.length_a   1.000
_cell.length_b   1.000
_cell.length_c   1.000
_cell.angle_alpha   90.00
_cell.angle_beta   90.00
_cell.angle_gamma   90.00
#
_symmetry.space_group_name_H-M   'P 1'
#
loop_
_entity.id
_entity.type
_entity.pdbx_description
1 polymer ?
#
loop_
_entity_poly.entity_id
_entity_poly.type
_entity_poly.pdbx_seq_one_letter_code
_entity_poly.pdbx_strand_id
1 'polypeptide(L)'
;MNILPLQLNAIDILNIFIEEHRICSPLDFEADETIILNFNTTVSDWRCARDLMRWRPLSRFLNDEFNLTLSEKQWEPVLTPARKRTLREVCELIANHCSFTTVTPIQLLGAPCLRASVFITLKKYLARRGVKVDDIKPSTLIAPYLHDHFSEMIEQIGILARGNKVFEVLDYHPIENKSPLSLNYFFSSPKLNTGSLHTFRDVVEKIITVNGQTSKP
;
A
#
# COMPACT_ATOMS: atom_id res chain seq x y z
N MET A 1 20.59 6.93 9.60
CA MET A 1 19.30 7.32 8.99
C MET A 1 18.30 6.23 9.28
N ASN A 2 17.22 6.55 10.00
CA ASN A 2 16.07 5.66 10.18
C ASN A 2 15.11 5.94 9.04
N ILE A 3 14.67 4.91 8.31
CA ILE A 3 13.76 5.10 7.16
C ILE A 3 12.32 5.28 7.62
N LEU A 4 11.97 4.71 8.77
CA LEU A 4 10.67 4.86 9.38
C LEU A 4 10.81 5.43 10.79
N PRO A 5 10.18 6.58 11.12
CA PRO A 5 9.99 6.97 12.50
C PRO A 5 9.13 5.92 13.23
N LEU A 6 9.14 5.96 14.57
CA LEU A 6 8.37 5.05 15.43
C LEU A 6 6.86 5.03 15.12
N GLN A 7 6.36 6.10 14.49
CA GLN A 7 4.93 6.35 14.29
C GLN A 7 4.72 7.09 12.96
N LEU A 8 3.73 6.65 12.18
CA LEU A 8 3.24 7.41 11.04
C LEU A 8 2.37 8.56 11.57
N ASN A 9 2.56 9.77 11.04
CA ASN A 9 1.70 10.89 11.38
C ASN A 9 0.47 10.94 10.44
N ALA A 10 -0.51 11.81 10.74
CA ALA A 10 -1.72 11.89 9.93
C ALA A 10 -1.48 12.26 8.45
N ILE A 11 -0.41 12.98 8.13
CA ILE A 11 -0.02 13.31 6.74
C ILE A 11 0.50 12.05 6.04
N ASP A 12 1.31 11.24 6.72
CA ASP A 12 1.77 9.95 6.17
C ASP A 12 0.56 9.04 5.84
N ILE A 13 -0.43 8.96 6.74
CA ILE A 13 -1.65 8.17 6.51
C ILE A 13 -2.46 8.71 5.33
N LEU A 14 -2.64 10.02 5.23
CA LEU A 14 -3.33 10.62 4.08
C LEU A 14 -2.59 10.33 2.77
N ASN A 15 -1.26 10.43 2.76
CA ASN A 15 -0.46 10.14 1.57
C ASN A 15 -0.58 8.67 1.16
N ILE A 16 -0.69 7.73 2.12
CA ILE A 16 -0.96 6.32 1.83
C ILE A 16 -2.29 6.18 1.10
N PHE A 17 -3.37 6.81 1.60
CA PHE A 17 -4.67 6.78 0.92
C PHE A 17 -4.65 7.43 -0.46
N ILE A 18 -3.93 8.53 -0.64
CA ILE A 18 -3.75 9.19 -1.95
C ILE A 18 -3.04 8.26 -2.93
N GLU A 19 -1.97 7.60 -2.48
CA GLU A 19 -1.18 6.72 -3.34
C GLU A 19 -1.94 5.44 -3.70
N GLU A 20 -2.64 4.84 -2.74
CA GLU A 20 -3.52 3.72 -3.01
C GLU A 20 -4.64 4.09 -3.97
N HIS A 21 -5.25 5.27 -3.81
CA HIS A 21 -6.24 5.77 -4.76
C HIS A 21 -5.65 5.93 -6.16
N ARG A 22 -4.50 6.59 -6.30
CA ARG A 22 -3.81 6.78 -7.58
C ARG A 22 -3.53 5.47 -8.30
N ILE A 23 -3.15 4.43 -7.55
CA ILE A 23 -2.80 3.12 -8.10
C ILE A 23 -4.05 2.30 -8.44
N CYS A 24 -5.06 2.31 -7.56
CA CYS A 24 -6.17 1.37 -7.64
C CYS A 24 -7.37 1.90 -8.42
N SER A 25 -7.66 3.21 -8.38
CA SER A 25 -8.86 3.75 -9.04
C SER A 25 -8.89 3.56 -10.55
N PRO A 26 -7.78 3.61 -11.31
CA PRO A 26 -7.83 3.32 -12.74
C PRO A 26 -8.13 1.84 -13.07
N LEU A 27 -8.01 0.96 -12.08
CA LEU A 27 -8.21 -0.48 -12.21
C LEU A 27 -9.60 -0.94 -11.74
N ASP A 28 -10.35 -0.04 -11.10
CA ASP A 28 -11.63 -0.33 -10.46
C ASP A 28 -12.72 0.56 -11.05
N PHE A 29 -13.68 -0.06 -11.75
CA PHE A 29 -14.75 0.66 -12.44
C PHE A 29 -15.78 1.27 -11.48
N GLU A 30 -15.82 0.86 -10.21
CA GLU A 30 -16.69 1.43 -9.19
C GLU A 30 -16.04 2.63 -8.48
N ALA A 31 -14.71 2.79 -8.62
CA ALA A 31 -13.96 3.89 -8.03
C ALA A 31 -14.02 5.17 -8.88
N ASP A 32 -14.26 6.31 -8.23
CA ASP A 32 -14.20 7.62 -8.89
C ASP A 32 -12.76 8.17 -8.89
N GLU A 33 -12.04 7.97 -10.01
CA GLU A 33 -10.67 8.46 -10.23
C GLU A 33 -10.53 9.99 -10.23
N THR A 34 -11.64 10.74 -10.33
CA THR A 34 -11.60 12.21 -10.42
C THR A 34 -11.51 12.88 -9.05
N ILE A 35 -11.76 12.15 -7.96
CA ILE A 35 -11.77 12.69 -6.60
C ILE A 35 -10.33 12.89 -6.10
N ILE A 36 -9.97 14.15 -5.82
CA ILE A 36 -8.69 14.48 -5.19
C ILE A 36 -8.82 14.36 -3.66
N LEU A 37 -8.26 13.29 -3.11
CA LEU A 37 -8.24 13.06 -1.66
C LEU A 37 -7.40 14.11 -0.93
N ASN A 38 -7.96 14.66 0.14
CA ASN A 38 -7.29 15.54 1.08
C ASN A 38 -7.97 15.45 2.46
N PHE A 39 -7.47 16.14 3.48
CA PHE A 39 -8.03 16.07 4.83
C PHE A 39 -9.49 16.49 4.96
N ASN A 40 -10.01 17.32 4.05
CA ASN A 40 -11.40 17.78 4.07
C ASN A 40 -12.33 16.85 3.29
N THR A 41 -11.81 15.88 2.55
CA THR A 41 -12.61 14.85 1.87
C THR A 41 -13.48 14.12 2.89
N THR A 42 -14.78 14.03 2.62
CA THR A 42 -15.68 13.32 3.53
C THR A 42 -15.46 11.82 3.44
N VAL A 43 -15.81 11.07 4.49
CA VAL A 43 -15.78 9.60 4.46
C VAL A 43 -16.69 9.07 3.35
N SER A 44 -17.77 9.77 3.00
CA SER A 44 -18.62 9.40 1.87
C SER A 44 -17.88 9.50 0.55
N ASP A 45 -17.20 10.63 0.30
CA ASP A 45 -16.46 10.86 -0.95
C ASP A 45 -15.24 9.95 -1.04
N TRP A 46 -14.54 9.73 0.07
CA TRP A 46 -13.43 8.77 0.14
C TRP A 46 -13.89 7.36 -0.22
N ARG A 47 -15.09 6.95 0.23
CA ARG A 47 -15.65 5.65 -0.14
C ARG A 47 -16.01 5.58 -1.63
N CYS A 48 -16.51 6.66 -2.23
CA CYS A 48 -16.74 6.69 -3.68
C CYS A 48 -15.42 6.66 -4.47
N ALA A 49 -14.38 7.35 -3.99
CA ALA A 49 -13.09 7.42 -4.68
C ALA A 49 -12.37 6.07 -4.77
N ARG A 50 -12.71 5.11 -3.90
CA ARG A 50 -11.94 3.86 -3.73
C ARG A 50 -12.83 2.60 -3.63
N ASP A 51 -14.10 2.71 -4.02
CA ASP A 51 -15.12 1.68 -3.82
C ASP A 51 -15.09 1.01 -2.42
N LEU A 52 -15.07 1.85 -1.38
CA LEU A 52 -14.91 1.33 -0.02
C LEU A 52 -16.26 0.92 0.58
N MET A 53 -16.19 -0.21 1.28
CA MET A 53 -17.27 -0.77 2.06
C MET A 53 -17.88 0.22 3.07
N ARG A 54 -19.04 -0.14 3.62
CA ARG A 54 -19.64 0.60 4.75
C ARG A 54 -18.72 0.55 5.99
N TRP A 55 -18.99 1.45 6.93
CA TRP A 55 -18.06 1.75 8.02
C TRP A 55 -17.62 0.56 8.88
N ARG A 56 -18.48 -0.43 9.15
CA ARG A 56 -18.11 -1.60 9.97
C ARG A 56 -17.07 -2.49 9.29
N PRO A 57 -17.30 -3.04 8.08
CA PRO A 57 -16.25 -3.73 7.34
C PRO A 57 -14.99 -2.88 7.10
N LEU A 58 -15.16 -1.60 6.75
CA LEU A 58 -14.03 -0.68 6.56
C LEU A 58 -13.17 -0.56 7.83
N SER A 59 -13.80 -0.45 9.00
CA SER A 59 -13.07 -0.37 10.28
C SER A 59 -12.21 -1.60 10.57
N ARG A 60 -12.69 -2.79 10.18
CA ARG A 60 -11.93 -4.04 10.33
C ARG A 60 -10.77 -4.09 9.34
N PHE A 61 -11.02 -3.72 8.10
CA PHE A 61 -9.97 -3.61 7.09
C PHE A 61 -8.86 -2.65 7.54
N LEU A 62 -9.20 -1.45 8.02
CA LEU A 62 -8.23 -0.47 8.51
C LEU A 62 -7.47 -0.97 9.75
N ASN A 63 -8.11 -1.75 10.61
CA ASN A 63 -7.40 -2.41 11.71
C ASN A 63 -6.35 -3.39 11.19
N ASP A 64 -6.67 -4.19 10.19
CA ASP A 64 -5.74 -5.18 9.65
C ASP A 64 -4.60 -4.52 8.85
N GLU A 65 -4.93 -3.51 8.05
CA GLU A 65 -3.98 -2.75 7.23
C GLU A 65 -2.93 -2.01 8.08
N PHE A 66 -3.39 -1.28 9.11
CA PHE A 66 -2.52 -0.47 9.97
C PHE A 66 -2.10 -1.17 11.27
N ASN A 67 -2.39 -2.47 11.40
CA ASN A 67 -2.08 -3.27 12.59
C ASN A 67 -2.61 -2.64 13.89
N LEU A 68 -3.91 -2.29 13.89
CA LEU A 68 -4.62 -1.67 15.01
C LEU A 68 -5.54 -2.67 15.70
N THR A 69 -5.88 -2.38 16.96
CA THR A 69 -6.83 -3.17 17.76
C THR A 69 -7.99 -2.31 18.26
N LEU A 70 -8.44 -1.36 17.43
CA LEU A 70 -9.51 -0.44 17.79
C LEU A 70 -10.89 -1.10 17.69
N SER A 71 -11.74 -0.82 18.67
CA SER A 71 -13.12 -1.29 18.69
C SER A 71 -14.03 -0.53 17.72
N GLU A 72 -15.17 -1.11 17.35
CA GLU A 72 -16.19 -0.40 16.54
C GLU A 72 -16.60 0.93 17.18
N LYS A 73 -16.66 1.02 18.51
CA LYS A 73 -17.00 2.27 19.24
C LYS A 73 -15.97 3.38 19.06
N GLN A 74 -14.70 3.04 18.81
CA GLN A 74 -13.64 4.01 18.54
C GLN A 74 -13.68 4.47 17.08
N TRP A 75 -14.08 3.58 16.16
CA TRP A 75 -14.19 3.87 14.74
C TRP A 75 -15.46 4.63 14.34
N GLU A 76 -16.58 4.31 14.98
CA GLU A 76 -17.89 4.92 14.71
C GLU A 76 -17.86 6.46 14.67
N PRO A 77 -17.26 7.18 15.65
CA PRO A 77 -17.29 8.64 15.65
C PRO A 77 -16.48 9.28 14.52
N VAL A 78 -15.51 8.58 13.91
CA VAL A 78 -14.70 9.12 12.79
C VAL A 78 -15.17 8.62 11.42
N LEU A 79 -15.93 7.52 11.37
CA LEU A 79 -16.49 6.99 10.11
C LEU A 79 -17.96 7.36 9.90
N THR A 80 -18.66 7.84 10.94
CA THR A 80 -20.09 8.13 10.88
C THR A 80 -20.48 9.47 11.52
N PRO A 81 -21.46 10.19 10.93
CA PRO A 81 -22.09 9.93 9.64
C PRO A 81 -21.13 10.27 8.48
N ALA A 82 -21.07 9.41 7.46
CA ALA A 82 -20.04 9.46 6.42
C ALA A 82 -19.99 10.77 5.62
N ARG A 83 -21.13 11.46 5.47
CA ARG A 83 -21.21 12.76 4.76
C ARG A 83 -20.73 13.95 5.59
N LYS A 84 -20.41 13.77 6.87
CA LYS A 84 -19.94 14.85 7.76
C LYS A 84 -18.52 14.62 8.26
N ARG A 85 -18.16 13.37 8.54
CA ARG A 85 -16.81 13.02 8.99
C ARG A 85 -15.81 13.07 7.85
N THR A 86 -14.57 13.44 8.14
CA THR A 86 -13.55 13.68 7.12
C THR A 86 -12.33 12.78 7.30
N LEU A 87 -11.52 12.72 6.24
CA LEU A 87 -10.24 11.99 6.28
C LEU A 87 -9.30 12.51 7.36
N ARG A 88 -9.40 13.77 7.79
CA ARG A 88 -8.63 14.29 8.94
C ARG A 88 -8.82 13.42 10.18
N GLU A 89 -10.08 13.22 10.58
CA GLU A 89 -10.43 12.50 11.81
C GLU A 89 -9.99 11.02 11.71
N VAL A 90 -10.12 10.41 10.53
CA VAL A 90 -9.67 9.04 10.25
C VAL A 90 -8.14 8.93 10.35
N CYS A 91 -7.42 9.82 9.66
CA CYS A 91 -5.95 9.80 9.64
C CYS A 91 -5.36 10.07 11.02
N GLU A 92 -5.93 10.99 11.79
CA GLU A 92 -5.53 11.28 13.16
C GLU A 92 -5.79 10.09 14.09
N LEU A 93 -6.93 9.40 13.96
CA LEU A 93 -7.21 8.21 14.75
C LEU A 93 -6.19 7.10 14.48
N ILE A 94 -5.90 6.83 13.20
CA ILE A 94 -4.90 5.84 12.79
C ILE A 94 -3.53 6.23 13.31
N ALA A 95 -3.08 7.46 13.03
CA ALA A 95 -1.76 7.94 13.43
C ALA A 95 -1.54 7.80 14.95
N ASN A 96 -2.54 8.12 15.76
CA ASN A 96 -2.46 8.04 17.22
C ASN A 96 -2.35 6.62 17.78
N HIS A 97 -2.77 5.60 17.03
CA HIS A 97 -2.81 4.21 17.52
C HIS A 97 -1.93 3.26 16.72
N CYS A 98 -1.46 3.66 15.53
CA CYS A 98 -0.58 2.84 14.73
C CYS A 98 0.80 2.78 15.38
N SER A 99 1.32 1.58 15.51
CA SER A 99 2.67 1.34 15.97
C SER A 99 3.36 0.41 14.99
N PHE A 100 4.39 0.94 14.34
CA PHE A 100 5.24 0.20 13.43
C PHE A 100 6.62 0.02 14.04
N THR A 101 7.28 -1.09 13.70
CA THR A 101 8.65 -1.28 14.14
C THR A 101 9.54 -0.30 13.38
N THR A 102 10.28 0.55 14.11
CA THR A 102 11.30 1.41 13.50
C THR A 102 12.27 0.56 12.68
N VAL A 103 12.45 0.92 11.41
CA VAL A 103 13.40 0.23 10.55
C VAL A 103 14.77 0.87 10.69
N THR A 104 15.60 0.22 11.51
CA THR A 104 17.02 0.54 11.69
C THR A 104 17.90 -0.47 10.94
N PRO A 105 19.07 -0.05 10.41
CA PRO A 105 20.00 -0.98 9.78
C PRO A 105 20.31 -2.18 10.69
N ILE A 106 20.18 -3.40 10.15
CA ILE A 106 20.61 -4.61 10.84
C ILE A 106 22.05 -4.95 10.47
N GLN A 107 22.76 -5.68 11.34
CA GLN A 107 24.13 -6.07 11.07
C GLN A 107 24.16 -7.32 10.20
N LEU A 108 24.76 -7.20 9.01
CA LEU A 108 24.91 -8.30 8.05
C LEU A 108 26.37 -8.40 7.64
N LEU A 109 27.00 -9.55 7.87
CA LEU A 109 28.44 -9.77 7.63
C LEU A 109 29.33 -8.68 8.25
N GLY A 110 28.99 -8.23 9.46
CA GLY A 110 29.73 -7.22 10.20
C GLY A 110 29.40 -5.76 9.84
N ALA A 111 28.65 -5.50 8.76
CA ALA A 111 28.30 -4.15 8.31
C ALA A 111 26.80 -3.83 8.54
N PRO A 112 26.45 -2.57 8.90
CA PRO A 112 25.06 -2.14 8.96
C PRO A 112 24.42 -2.12 7.56
N CYS A 113 23.30 -2.81 7.39
CA CYS A 113 22.61 -2.96 6.11
C CYS A 113 21.14 -2.55 6.22
N LEU A 114 20.86 -1.33 5.75
CA LEU A 114 19.52 -0.75 5.74
C LEU A 114 18.58 -1.47 4.77
N ARG A 115 19.08 -1.85 3.60
CA ARG A 115 18.33 -2.63 2.58
C ARG A 115 17.80 -3.94 3.14
N ALA A 116 18.65 -4.66 3.88
CA ALA A 116 18.24 -5.91 4.50
C ALA A 116 17.14 -5.69 5.55
N SER A 117 17.25 -4.63 6.36
CA SER A 117 16.22 -4.30 7.35
C SER A 117 14.87 -3.94 6.72
N VAL A 118 14.85 -3.16 5.64
CA VAL A 118 13.61 -2.83 4.89
C VAL A 118 13.01 -4.08 4.26
N PHE A 119 13.83 -4.90 3.59
CA PHE A 119 13.37 -6.15 2.96
C PHE A 119 12.75 -7.13 3.96
N ILE A 120 13.40 -7.35 5.11
CA ILE A 120 12.87 -8.22 6.18
C ILE A 120 11.57 -7.67 6.74
N THR A 121 11.48 -6.34 6.91
CA THR A 121 10.26 -5.70 7.41
C THR A 121 9.11 -5.85 6.42
N LEU A 122 9.35 -5.64 5.11
CA LEU A 122 8.36 -5.87 4.07
C LEU A 122 7.88 -7.32 4.06
N LYS A 123 8.79 -8.30 4.13
CA LYS A 123 8.41 -9.72 4.24
C LYS A 123 7.52 -9.98 5.46
N LYS A 124 7.87 -9.41 6.62
CA LYS A 124 7.07 -9.56 7.86
C LYS A 124 5.67 -8.96 7.71
N TYR A 125 5.55 -7.83 7.04
CA TYR A 125 4.29 -7.14 6.81
C TYR A 125 3.39 -7.94 5.84
N LEU A 126 3.95 -8.40 4.73
CA LEU A 126 3.26 -9.29 3.78
C LEU A 126 2.81 -10.60 4.44
N ALA A 127 3.65 -11.23 5.25
CA ALA A 127 3.30 -12.46 5.97
C ALA A 127 2.11 -12.28 6.93
N ARG A 128 2.01 -11.11 7.59
CA ARG A 128 0.87 -10.78 8.46
C ARG A 128 -0.44 -10.63 7.70
N ARG A 129 -0.36 -10.24 6.42
CA ARG A 129 -1.50 -10.18 5.50
C ARG A 129 -1.78 -11.53 4.82
N GLY A 130 -1.10 -12.61 5.23
CA GLY A 130 -1.35 -13.97 4.73
C GLY A 130 -0.58 -14.33 3.45
N VAL A 131 0.30 -13.46 2.96
CA VAL A 131 1.15 -13.76 1.79
C VAL A 131 2.22 -14.79 2.19
N LYS A 132 2.42 -15.83 1.37
CA LYS A 132 3.51 -16.79 1.58
C LYS A 132 4.84 -16.15 1.21
N VAL A 133 5.71 -15.93 2.20
CA VAL A 133 6.97 -15.18 2.00
C VAL A 133 8.26 -16.00 2.13
N ASP A 134 8.19 -17.28 2.49
CA ASP A 134 9.38 -18.08 2.82
C ASP A 134 10.41 -18.09 1.69
N ASP A 135 9.93 -18.23 0.45
CA ASP A 135 10.75 -18.32 -0.76
C ASP A 135 11.15 -16.95 -1.35
N ILE A 136 10.63 -15.83 -0.79
CA ILE A 136 10.96 -14.48 -1.27
C ILE A 136 12.40 -14.13 -0.92
N LYS A 137 13.17 -13.80 -1.95
CA LYS A 137 14.55 -13.30 -1.91
C LYS A 137 14.60 -11.90 -2.55
N PRO A 138 15.66 -11.10 -2.32
CA PRO A 138 15.77 -9.79 -2.96
C PRO A 138 15.70 -9.85 -4.50
N SER A 139 16.17 -10.93 -5.12
CA SER A 139 16.12 -11.14 -6.57
C SER A 139 14.80 -11.74 -7.07
N THR A 140 13.84 -12.04 -6.18
CA THR A 140 12.53 -12.56 -6.59
C THR A 140 11.79 -11.50 -7.38
N LEU A 141 11.18 -11.90 -8.49
CA LEU A 141 10.37 -11.01 -9.34
C LEU A 141 9.12 -10.55 -8.59
N ILE A 142 8.75 -9.28 -8.73
CA ILE A 142 7.57 -8.72 -8.05
C ILE A 142 6.27 -8.99 -8.80
N ALA A 143 6.32 -9.17 -10.12
CA ALA A 143 5.13 -9.26 -10.94
C ALA A 143 4.18 -10.41 -10.56
N PRO A 144 4.66 -11.64 -10.27
CA PRO A 144 3.77 -12.71 -9.79
C PRO A 144 3.06 -12.36 -8.48
N TYR A 145 3.75 -11.68 -7.56
CA TYR A 145 3.17 -11.29 -6.28
C TYR A 145 2.18 -10.14 -6.43
N LEU A 146 2.43 -9.19 -7.32
CA LEU A 146 1.46 -8.14 -7.63
C LEU A 146 0.21 -8.70 -8.32
N HIS A 147 0.32 -9.79 -9.09
CA HIS A 147 -0.83 -10.46 -9.69
C HIS A 147 -1.65 -11.22 -8.63
N ASP A 148 -1.01 -12.02 -7.78
CA ASP A 148 -1.71 -12.91 -6.86
C ASP A 148 -2.10 -12.24 -5.53
N HIS A 149 -1.41 -11.17 -5.14
CA HIS A 149 -1.51 -10.49 -3.85
C HIS A 149 -1.47 -8.96 -4.01
N PHE A 150 -2.22 -8.43 -5.00
CA PHE A 150 -2.16 -7.03 -5.38
C PHE A 150 -2.38 -6.08 -4.19
N SER A 151 -3.50 -6.24 -3.47
CA SER A 151 -3.87 -5.39 -2.34
C SER A 151 -2.80 -5.42 -1.26
N GLU A 152 -2.39 -6.62 -0.82
CA GLU A 152 -1.38 -6.77 0.23
C GLU A 152 -0.04 -6.16 -0.18
N MET A 153 0.35 -6.27 -1.45
CA MET A 153 1.57 -5.66 -1.96
C MET A 153 1.50 -4.13 -1.94
N ILE A 154 0.42 -3.55 -2.49
CA ILE A 154 0.28 -2.09 -2.58
C ILE A 154 0.16 -1.46 -1.20
N GLU A 155 -0.68 -2.00 -0.32
CA GLU A 155 -0.87 -1.51 1.06
C GLU A 155 0.45 -1.51 1.83
N GLN A 156 1.16 -2.65 1.87
CA GLN A 156 2.35 -2.79 2.70
C GLN A 156 3.56 -2.03 2.14
N ILE A 157 3.66 -1.90 0.80
CA ILE A 157 4.66 -1.01 0.18
C ILE A 157 4.32 0.45 0.48
N GLY A 158 3.05 0.85 0.37
CA GLY A 158 2.56 2.19 0.68
C GLY A 158 2.88 2.61 2.12
N ILE A 159 2.63 1.72 3.08
CA ILE A 159 2.98 1.92 4.50
C ILE A 159 4.49 2.13 4.67
N LEU A 160 5.33 1.25 4.11
CA LEU A 160 6.78 1.39 4.23
C LEU A 160 7.33 2.61 3.50
N ALA A 161 6.68 3.03 2.42
CA ALA A 161 7.00 4.24 1.66
C ALA A 161 6.34 5.50 2.23
N ARG A 162 5.54 5.41 3.30
CA ARG A 162 4.81 6.54 3.91
C ARG A 162 3.92 7.27 2.89
N GLY A 163 3.35 6.52 1.96
CA GLY A 163 2.54 7.06 0.86
C GLY A 163 3.34 7.78 -0.23
N ASN A 164 4.67 7.74 -0.19
CA ASN A 164 5.49 8.24 -1.30
C ASN A 164 5.42 7.30 -2.51
N LYS A 165 5.47 7.87 -3.71
CA LYS A 165 5.36 7.14 -4.97
C LYS A 165 6.51 6.15 -5.19
N VAL A 166 6.21 4.85 -5.08
CA VAL A 166 7.16 3.78 -5.41
C VAL A 166 7.03 3.39 -6.87
N PHE A 167 5.81 3.11 -7.33
CA PHE A 167 5.53 2.73 -8.70
C PHE A 167 5.20 3.95 -9.56
N GLU A 168 6.17 4.44 -10.33
CA GLU A 168 5.92 5.50 -11.32
C GLU A 168 5.00 5.00 -12.45
N VAL A 169 5.11 3.71 -12.77
CA VAL A 169 4.31 3.00 -13.78
C VAL A 169 3.79 1.72 -13.12
N LEU A 170 2.49 1.49 -13.21
CA LEU A 170 1.85 0.25 -12.82
C LEU A 170 0.63 -0.02 -13.70
N ASP A 171 0.88 -0.62 -14.86
CA ASP A 171 -0.15 -0.82 -15.89
C ASP A 171 -0.39 -2.31 -16.14
N TYR A 172 -1.66 -2.65 -16.33
CA TYR A 172 -2.07 -3.97 -16.78
C TYR A 172 -2.38 -3.90 -18.28
N HIS A 173 -1.55 -4.55 -19.10
CA HIS A 173 -1.84 -4.67 -20.52
C HIS A 173 -2.61 -5.97 -20.80
N PRO A 174 -3.74 -5.91 -21.55
CA PRO A 174 -4.34 -7.11 -22.10
C PRO A 174 -3.32 -7.81 -23.00
N ILE A 175 -3.26 -9.15 -22.93
CA ILE A 175 -2.47 -9.91 -23.90
C ILE A 175 -3.25 -9.92 -25.22
N GLU A 176 -2.72 -9.23 -26.25
CA GLU A 176 -3.24 -9.32 -27.62
C GLU A 176 -3.06 -10.76 -28.14
N ASN A 177 -4.06 -11.62 -27.96
CA ASN A 177 -4.11 -12.90 -28.65
C ASN A 177 -4.52 -12.67 -30.11
N LYS A 178 -3.52 -12.45 -30.99
CA LYS A 178 -3.69 -12.42 -32.46
C LYS A 178 -3.82 -13.82 -33.06
N SER A 179 -4.71 -14.67 -32.54
CA SER A 179 -5.05 -15.94 -33.18
C SER A 179 -6.57 -16.08 -33.33
N PRO A 180 -7.12 -15.98 -34.56
CA PRO A 180 -8.55 -16.10 -34.80
C PRO A 180 -9.10 -17.53 -34.69
N LEU A 181 -8.29 -18.52 -34.28
CA LEU A 181 -8.63 -19.94 -34.38
C LEU A 181 -8.34 -20.79 -33.12
N SER A 182 -7.98 -20.22 -31.97
CA SER A 182 -7.82 -21.01 -30.75
C SER A 182 -9.03 -20.88 -29.83
N LEU A 183 -9.86 -21.93 -29.78
CA LEU A 183 -10.88 -22.21 -28.75
C LEU A 183 -10.30 -22.46 -27.34
N ASN A 184 -9.07 -22.00 -27.09
CA ASN A 184 -8.40 -22.04 -25.81
C ASN A 184 -8.58 -20.69 -25.13
N TYR A 185 -9.72 -20.52 -24.44
CA TYR A 185 -9.94 -19.49 -23.42
C TYR A 185 -9.06 -19.74 -22.16
N PHE A 186 -7.78 -20.06 -22.36
CA PHE A 186 -6.81 -19.94 -21.29
C PHE A 186 -6.52 -18.47 -21.13
N PHE A 187 -7.12 -17.86 -20.10
CA PHE A 187 -6.85 -16.51 -19.64
C PHE A 187 -5.34 -16.37 -19.46
N SER A 188 -4.68 -15.79 -20.45
CA SER A 188 -3.31 -15.37 -20.30
C SER A 188 -3.35 -14.16 -19.38
N SER A 189 -2.75 -14.30 -18.18
CA SER A 189 -2.74 -13.24 -17.18
C SER A 189 -2.21 -11.95 -17.80
N PRO A 190 -2.90 -10.80 -17.63
CA PRO A 190 -2.49 -9.53 -18.22
C PRO A 190 -1.03 -9.22 -17.89
N LYS A 191 -0.29 -8.71 -18.87
CA LYS A 191 1.13 -8.42 -18.69
C LYS A 191 1.25 -7.17 -17.82
N LEU A 192 1.70 -7.35 -16.58
CA LEU A 192 1.97 -6.26 -15.66
C LEU A 192 3.25 -5.52 -16.05
N ASN A 193 3.15 -4.21 -16.21
CA ASN A 193 4.29 -3.32 -16.42
C ASN A 193 4.52 -2.50 -15.14
N THR A 194 5.67 -2.71 -14.50
CA THR A 194 6.12 -2.02 -13.29
C THR A 194 7.24 -1.02 -13.57
N GLY A 195 7.46 -0.65 -14.83
CA GLY A 195 8.56 0.19 -15.27
C GLY A 195 9.91 -0.46 -14.98
N SER A 196 10.77 0.23 -14.21
CA SER A 196 12.11 -0.25 -13.83
C SER A 196 12.14 -1.17 -12.61
N LEU A 197 11.01 -1.38 -11.94
CA LEU A 197 10.95 -2.21 -10.73
C LEU A 197 10.67 -3.66 -11.10
N HIS A 198 11.67 -4.53 -11.11
CA HIS A 198 11.49 -5.92 -11.52
C HIS A 198 11.51 -6.89 -10.34
N THR A 199 12.27 -6.57 -9.30
CA THR A 199 12.52 -7.44 -8.15
C THR A 199 12.22 -6.76 -6.82
N PHE A 200 12.09 -7.56 -5.75
CA PHE A 200 11.91 -7.02 -4.40
C PHE A 200 13.06 -6.09 -3.98
N ARG A 201 14.28 -6.32 -4.49
CA ARG A 201 15.41 -5.41 -4.29
C ARG A 201 15.11 -4.03 -4.85
N ASP A 202 14.60 -3.95 -6.08
CA ASP A 202 14.31 -2.67 -6.74
C ASP A 202 13.26 -1.87 -5.96
N VAL A 203 12.19 -2.56 -5.50
CA VAL A 203 11.17 -1.96 -4.62
C VAL A 203 11.79 -1.43 -3.33
N VAL A 204 12.65 -2.22 -2.69
CA VAL A 204 13.35 -1.81 -1.46
C VAL A 204 14.23 -0.59 -1.70
N GLU A 205 15.06 -0.56 -2.75
CA GLU A 205 15.87 0.62 -3.08
C GLU A 205 15.01 1.86 -3.31
N LYS A 206 13.88 1.70 -4.00
CA LYS A 206 12.96 2.81 -4.29
C LYS A 206 12.32 3.33 -3.00
N ILE A 207 11.84 2.46 -2.10
CA ILE A 207 11.32 2.84 -0.77
C ILE A 207 12.35 3.67 0.01
N ILE A 208 13.61 3.21 0.06
CA ILE A 208 14.70 3.93 0.74
C ILE A 208 14.88 5.32 0.12
N THR A 209 14.89 5.37 -1.20
CA THR A 209 15.12 6.61 -1.97
C THR A 209 14.03 7.64 -1.71
N VAL A 210 12.76 7.26 -1.83
CA VAL A 210 11.63 8.20 -1.71
C VAL A 210 11.47 8.72 -0.28
N ASN A 211 11.71 7.87 0.72
CA ASN A 211 11.71 8.30 2.11
C ASN A 211 12.88 9.25 2.42
N GLY A 212 14.06 9.04 1.82
CA GLY A 212 15.22 9.91 1.99
C GLY A 212 15.04 11.32 1.39
N GLN A 213 14.22 11.46 0.34
CA GLN A 213 13.93 12.76 -0.29
C GLN A 213 13.06 13.67 0.60
N THR A 214 12.14 13.08 1.37
CA THR A 214 11.25 13.82 2.29
C THR A 214 11.93 14.30 3.57
N SER A 215 13.16 13.86 3.85
CA SER A 215 13.94 14.25 5.03
C SER A 215 14.86 15.47 4.85
N LYS A 216 14.75 16.20 3.72
CA LYS A 216 15.37 17.53 3.60
C LYS A 216 14.36 18.61 4.02
N PRO A 217 14.71 19.47 5.00
CA PRO A 217 13.86 20.57 5.45
C PRO A 217 13.60 21.59 4.34
#